data_AF-A0A195CQJ8-F1
#
_entry.id   AF-A0A195CQJ8-F1
#
_cell.length_a   1.000
_cell.length_b   1.000
_cell.length_c   1.000
_cell.angle_alpha   90.00
_cell.angle_beta   90.00
_cell.angle_gamma   90.00
#
_symmetry.space_group_name_H-M   'P 1'
#
loop_
_entity.id
_entity.type
_entity.pdbx_description
1 polymer ?
#
loop_
_entity_poly.entity_id
_entity_poly.type
_entity_poly.pdbx_seq_one_letter_code
_entity_poly.pdbx_strand_id
1 'polypeptide(L)'
;WIRMVKRYNKIQKNYWKRIAKSYPSYKKQAMDVLLQDLLSQYDKIRSKKIIPRNIVTAILYLNAGILNKKKDIIFAMECYDKCIDFLKDDKVTSEGIIPAISVNKEYGLICAQQKYYNNAKEFLKEAETLYATFTEDVKLNPVVTPIIGIKEIQGDWCAKNILKKLHISTLYSLAKICRNLIDKHNPACTRKNIQSKQLIIYDDWAIIVAKISFYFIEEEEFPQARYLLAVSSYILKKYLKTLKAKGTMETRESISAEYEHYDKTVANVAKYWVQYGITLLYTSQMRLFRGLLSELKSISNKITDKFLLDFNSAKVVFWNVWKSVKKVRKYYTFENYPLDYAYNALNFSEAYKLLTLFKYQDNGMKIHERHVEMLEEVINRLCIKDKRICPRDYQIVCRQIWMDLAEAYSAMVNVMEMRVLTSKEKGILPKFENLAKSSIKHYQLYLNSLEMSKSQNGIESFSDDVLTKALDVYCKIGALYYKINTITIDLHKKMHYVMNSIDAYTFIINYSNDHPENQELKKYKWQKLPIESVTRLSSELVKIVRKHNTRINRLLYFL
;
A
#
# COMPACT_ATOMS: atom_id res chain seq x y z
N TRP A 1 -22.81 -24.15 -12.11
CA TRP A 1 -22.00 -25.35 -11.78
C TRP A 1 -22.39 -26.00 -10.44
N ILE A 2 -22.33 -25.32 -9.27
CA ILE A 2 -22.71 -25.92 -7.96
C ILE A 2 -24.13 -26.49 -7.91
N ARG A 3 -25.13 -25.79 -8.47
CA ARG A 3 -26.51 -26.32 -8.58
C ARG A 3 -26.56 -27.58 -9.46
N MET A 4 -25.73 -27.67 -10.49
CA MET A 4 -25.63 -28.80 -11.42
C MET A 4 -24.96 -30.01 -10.75
N VAL A 5 -23.85 -29.80 -10.04
CA VAL A 5 -23.18 -30.83 -9.22
C VAL A 5 -24.09 -31.33 -8.10
N LYS A 6 -24.80 -30.45 -7.38
CA LYS A 6 -25.77 -30.85 -6.34
C LYS A 6 -26.96 -31.63 -6.91
N ARG A 7 -27.47 -31.26 -8.09
CA ARG A 7 -28.58 -31.94 -8.77
C ARG A 7 -28.13 -33.31 -9.28
N TYR A 8 -26.93 -33.38 -9.87
CA TYR A 8 -26.26 -34.62 -10.26
C TYR A 8 -26.07 -35.57 -9.07
N ASN A 9 -25.54 -35.08 -7.94
CA ASN A 9 -25.39 -35.84 -6.70
C ASN A 9 -26.72 -36.39 -6.17
N LYS A 10 -27.81 -35.63 -6.29
CA LYS A 10 -29.15 -36.03 -5.83
C LYS A 10 -29.76 -37.11 -6.73
N ILE A 11 -29.61 -36.98 -8.05
CA ILE A 11 -30.11 -37.94 -9.04
C ILE A 11 -29.38 -39.28 -8.89
N GLN A 12 -28.04 -39.25 -8.83
CA GLN A 12 -27.23 -40.45 -8.66
C GLN A 12 -27.57 -41.17 -7.34
N LYS A 13 -27.62 -40.44 -6.21
CA LYS A 13 -27.95 -41.03 -4.89
C LYS A 13 -29.36 -41.63 -4.82
N ASN A 14 -30.35 -40.99 -5.44
CA ASN A 14 -31.74 -41.47 -5.43
C ASN A 14 -31.95 -42.71 -6.31
N TYR A 15 -31.30 -42.75 -7.47
CA TYR A 15 -31.44 -43.87 -8.40
C TYR A 15 -30.72 -45.13 -7.88
N TRP A 16 -29.52 -44.99 -7.31
CA TRP A 16 -28.80 -46.13 -6.74
C TRP A 16 -29.47 -46.74 -5.51
N LYS A 17 -30.19 -45.93 -4.70
CA LYS A 17 -31.04 -46.46 -3.62
C LYS A 17 -32.17 -47.35 -4.15
N ARG A 18 -32.64 -47.14 -5.38
CA ARG A 18 -33.69 -47.95 -6.02
C ARG A 18 -33.14 -49.26 -6.60
N ILE A 19 -31.95 -49.22 -7.23
CA ILE A 19 -31.34 -50.39 -7.88
C ILE A 19 -30.62 -51.33 -6.92
N ALA A 20 -30.11 -50.83 -5.79
CA ALA A 20 -29.47 -51.68 -4.78
C ALA A 20 -30.39 -52.79 -4.23
N LYS A 21 -31.70 -52.75 -4.54
CA LYS A 21 -32.69 -53.78 -4.21
C LYS A 21 -32.81 -54.93 -5.25
N SER A 22 -32.13 -54.88 -6.40
CA SER A 22 -32.29 -55.85 -7.51
C SER A 22 -30.96 -56.38 -8.06
N TYR A 23 -30.95 -57.66 -8.49
CA TYR A 23 -29.82 -58.55 -8.84
C TYR A 23 -28.67 -57.98 -9.74
N PRO A 24 -27.47 -58.62 -9.75
CA PRO A 24 -26.24 -58.10 -10.40
C PRO A 24 -26.28 -57.95 -11.93
N SER A 25 -27.00 -58.80 -12.67
CA SER A 25 -27.06 -58.76 -14.16
C SER A 25 -27.79 -57.54 -14.70
N TYR A 26 -28.75 -56.99 -13.95
CA TYR A 26 -29.47 -55.76 -14.28
C TYR A 26 -28.64 -54.49 -14.08
N LYS A 27 -27.50 -54.55 -13.38
CA LYS A 27 -26.68 -53.37 -13.07
C LYS A 27 -26.03 -52.75 -14.30
N LYS A 28 -25.53 -53.56 -15.25
CA LYS A 28 -24.85 -53.09 -16.46
C LYS A 28 -25.84 -52.44 -17.43
N GLN A 29 -26.97 -53.10 -17.68
CA GLN A 29 -28.06 -52.56 -18.50
C GLN A 29 -28.69 -51.30 -17.88
N ALA A 30 -28.95 -51.31 -16.56
CA ALA A 30 -29.50 -50.14 -15.89
C ALA A 30 -28.50 -48.97 -15.83
N MET A 31 -27.19 -49.24 -15.85
CA MET A 31 -26.15 -48.22 -15.93
C MET A 31 -26.11 -47.58 -17.32
N ASP A 32 -26.18 -48.38 -18.39
CA ASP A 32 -26.23 -47.86 -19.77
C ASP A 32 -27.50 -47.03 -19.99
N VAL A 33 -28.66 -47.47 -19.46
CA VAL A 33 -29.91 -46.71 -19.48
C VAL A 33 -29.82 -45.39 -18.67
N LEU A 34 -29.19 -45.42 -17.50
CA LEU A 34 -29.00 -44.23 -16.64
C LEU A 34 -28.00 -43.24 -17.26
N LEU A 35 -26.92 -43.74 -17.86
CA LEU A 35 -25.98 -42.94 -18.64
C LEU A 35 -26.66 -42.30 -19.84
N GLN A 36 -27.51 -43.05 -20.56
CA GLN A 36 -28.30 -42.50 -21.66
C GLN A 36 -29.32 -41.46 -21.19
N ASP A 37 -30.03 -41.69 -20.08
CA ASP A 37 -30.97 -40.71 -19.51
C ASP A 37 -30.25 -39.44 -19.05
N LEU A 38 -29.10 -39.56 -18.38
CA LEU A 38 -28.27 -38.41 -17.98
C LEU A 38 -27.68 -37.65 -19.17
N LEU A 39 -27.23 -38.35 -20.21
CA LEU A 39 -26.75 -37.74 -21.45
C LEU A 39 -27.89 -37.00 -22.16
N SER A 40 -29.10 -37.57 -22.20
CA SER A 40 -30.29 -36.93 -22.78
C SER A 40 -30.71 -35.67 -22.02
N GLN A 41 -30.56 -35.67 -20.69
CA GLN A 41 -30.84 -34.50 -19.84
C GLN A 41 -29.73 -33.43 -19.96
N TYR A 42 -28.48 -33.84 -20.18
CA TYR A 42 -27.37 -32.92 -20.44
C TYR A 42 -27.52 -32.23 -21.80
N ASP A 43 -27.92 -32.97 -22.84
CA ASP A 43 -28.20 -32.44 -24.19
C ASP A 43 -29.30 -31.36 -24.17
N LYS A 44 -30.30 -31.49 -23.28
CA LYS A 44 -31.38 -30.50 -23.11
C LYS A 44 -30.95 -29.19 -22.43
N ILE A 45 -29.79 -29.15 -21.75
CA ILE A 45 -29.32 -28.00 -20.97
C ILE A 45 -28.34 -27.12 -21.77
N ARG A 46 -28.13 -27.41 -23.06
CA ARG A 46 -27.10 -26.81 -23.91
C ARG A 46 -27.36 -25.34 -24.25
N SER A 47 -26.90 -24.44 -23.38
CA SER A 47 -26.55 -23.07 -23.75
C SER A 47 -25.24 -22.67 -23.08
N LYS A 48 -24.21 -22.45 -23.91
CA LYS A 48 -22.83 -22.01 -23.60
C LYS A 48 -21.83 -23.12 -23.25
N LYS A 49 -20.78 -23.19 -24.09
CA LYS A 49 -19.57 -24.04 -24.04
C LYS A 49 -19.01 -24.24 -22.63
N ILE A 50 -19.22 -25.39 -21.98
CA ILE A 50 -18.60 -25.63 -20.66
C ILE A 50 -17.84 -26.97 -20.57
N ILE A 51 -18.25 -28.11 -21.14
CA ILE A 51 -17.43 -29.35 -21.24
C ILE A 51 -17.91 -30.21 -22.44
N PRO A 52 -17.03 -30.76 -23.30
CA PRO A 52 -17.37 -31.72 -24.35
C PRO A 52 -18.14 -32.95 -23.85
N ARG A 53 -19.07 -33.46 -24.66
CA ARG A 53 -19.95 -34.60 -24.31
C ARG A 53 -19.16 -35.87 -23.98
N ASN A 54 -18.06 -36.13 -24.70
CA ASN A 54 -17.22 -37.30 -24.49
C ASN A 54 -16.57 -37.26 -23.09
N ILE A 55 -16.02 -36.12 -22.70
CA ILE A 55 -15.41 -35.90 -21.39
C ILE A 55 -16.45 -36.01 -20.26
N VAL A 56 -17.67 -35.48 -20.45
CA VAL A 56 -18.75 -35.66 -19.48
C VAL A 56 -19.07 -37.15 -19.31
N THR A 57 -19.21 -37.88 -20.41
CA THR A 57 -19.46 -39.34 -20.40
C THR A 57 -18.36 -40.08 -19.64
N ALA A 58 -17.10 -39.73 -19.88
CA ALA A 58 -15.97 -40.31 -19.16
C ALA A 58 -16.05 -40.04 -17.64
N ILE A 59 -16.36 -38.80 -17.23
CA ILE A 59 -16.50 -38.44 -15.81
C ILE A 59 -17.63 -39.25 -15.13
N LEU A 60 -18.72 -39.54 -15.84
CA LEU A 60 -19.80 -40.38 -15.32
C LEU A 60 -19.30 -41.80 -15.00
N TYR A 61 -18.56 -42.41 -15.93
CA TYR A 61 -17.95 -43.72 -15.74
C TYR A 61 -16.93 -43.72 -14.59
N LEU A 62 -16.07 -42.70 -14.50
CA LEU A 62 -15.14 -42.54 -13.38
C LEU A 62 -15.87 -42.50 -12.03
N ASN A 63 -16.91 -41.67 -11.91
CA ASN A 63 -17.71 -41.56 -10.70
C ASN A 63 -18.40 -42.88 -10.34
N ALA A 64 -18.89 -43.63 -11.34
CA ALA A 64 -19.50 -44.93 -11.14
C ALA A 64 -18.52 -45.96 -10.59
N GLY A 65 -17.30 -45.99 -11.13
CA GLY A 65 -16.22 -46.86 -10.63
C GLY A 65 -15.84 -46.51 -9.19
N ILE A 66 -15.64 -45.22 -8.87
CA ILE A 66 -15.27 -44.77 -7.52
C ILE A 66 -16.31 -45.18 -6.46
N LEU A 67 -17.60 -45.09 -6.78
CA LEU A 67 -18.66 -45.48 -5.86
C LEU A 67 -18.73 -46.99 -5.61
N ASN A 68 -18.36 -47.79 -6.61
CA ASN A 68 -18.50 -49.24 -6.56
C ASN A 68 -17.21 -49.99 -6.23
N LYS A 69 -16.03 -49.34 -6.25
CA LYS A 69 -14.74 -49.99 -6.01
C LYS A 69 -14.63 -50.81 -4.72
N LYS A 70 -15.44 -50.52 -3.69
CA LYS A 70 -15.48 -51.30 -2.44
C LYS A 70 -16.43 -52.51 -2.48
N LYS A 71 -17.43 -52.47 -3.36
CA LYS A 71 -18.50 -53.48 -3.46
C LYS A 71 -18.24 -54.47 -4.58
N ASP A 72 -17.74 -53.96 -5.71
CA ASP A 72 -17.52 -54.72 -6.93
C ASP A 72 -16.32 -54.13 -7.68
N ILE A 73 -15.18 -54.80 -7.52
CA ILE A 73 -13.90 -54.33 -8.07
C ILE A 73 -13.86 -54.52 -9.58
N ILE A 74 -14.42 -55.61 -10.10
CA ILE A 74 -14.45 -55.93 -11.54
C ILE A 74 -15.26 -54.87 -12.27
N PHE A 75 -16.45 -54.55 -11.76
CA PHE A 75 -17.27 -53.47 -12.31
C PHE A 75 -16.57 -52.11 -12.29
N ALA A 76 -15.82 -51.81 -11.22
CA ALA A 76 -15.08 -50.56 -11.14
C ALA A 76 -13.97 -50.48 -12.19
N MET A 77 -13.26 -51.59 -12.45
CA MET A 77 -12.24 -51.68 -13.51
C MET A 77 -12.87 -51.48 -14.90
N GLU A 78 -13.98 -52.16 -15.21
CA GLU A 78 -14.69 -51.96 -16.49
C GLU A 78 -15.11 -50.50 -16.70
N CYS A 79 -15.55 -49.82 -15.64
CA CYS A 79 -15.89 -48.40 -15.70
C CYS A 79 -14.66 -47.52 -15.96
N TYR A 80 -13.51 -47.86 -15.39
CA TYR A 80 -12.28 -47.11 -15.63
C TYR A 80 -11.73 -47.32 -17.04
N ASP A 81 -11.81 -48.54 -17.59
CA ASP A 81 -11.46 -48.81 -19.00
C ASP A 81 -12.30 -47.95 -19.95
N LYS A 82 -13.63 -47.96 -19.77
CA LYS A 82 -14.55 -47.11 -20.55
C LYS A 82 -14.22 -45.62 -20.40
N CYS A 83 -13.90 -45.16 -19.20
CA CYS A 83 -13.50 -43.77 -18.97
C CYS A 83 -12.23 -43.40 -19.76
N ILE A 84 -11.21 -44.26 -19.74
CA ILE A 84 -9.97 -44.06 -20.49
C ILE A 84 -10.25 -44.04 -22.00
N ASP A 85 -11.12 -44.93 -22.50
CA ASP A 85 -11.51 -44.97 -23.91
C ASP A 85 -12.17 -43.67 -24.37
N PHE A 86 -13.11 -43.12 -23.59
CA PHE A 86 -13.77 -41.85 -23.91
C PHE A 86 -12.86 -40.63 -23.80
N LEU A 87 -11.72 -40.74 -23.11
CA LEU A 87 -10.74 -39.66 -22.95
C LEU A 87 -9.59 -39.75 -23.95
N LYS A 88 -9.50 -40.76 -24.82
CA LYS A 88 -8.33 -41.03 -25.67
C LYS A 88 -7.78 -39.80 -26.39
N ASP A 89 -8.64 -39.01 -27.02
CA ASP A 89 -8.26 -37.83 -27.79
C ASP A 89 -8.18 -36.54 -26.94
N ASP A 90 -8.74 -36.58 -25.72
CA ASP A 90 -8.94 -35.41 -24.86
C ASP A 90 -8.04 -35.41 -23.60
N LYS A 91 -7.13 -36.38 -23.44
CA LYS A 91 -6.36 -36.60 -22.18
C LYS A 91 -5.55 -35.40 -21.68
N VAL A 92 -5.09 -34.53 -22.60
CA VAL A 92 -4.23 -33.36 -22.30
C VAL A 92 -4.96 -32.03 -22.57
N THR A 93 -6.28 -32.08 -22.74
CA THR A 93 -7.11 -30.87 -22.87
C THR A 93 -7.40 -30.25 -21.51
N SER A 94 -7.77 -28.96 -21.51
CA SER A 94 -8.14 -28.22 -20.28
C SER A 94 -9.23 -28.92 -19.48
N GLU A 95 -10.20 -29.52 -20.16
CA GLU A 95 -11.35 -30.23 -19.60
C GLU A 95 -11.05 -31.69 -19.27
N GLY A 96 -10.17 -32.35 -20.04
CA GLY A 96 -9.92 -33.79 -19.94
C GLY A 96 -8.79 -34.18 -18.99
N ILE A 97 -7.87 -33.25 -18.67
CA ILE A 97 -6.67 -33.57 -17.87
C ILE A 97 -6.98 -34.04 -16.44
N ILE A 98 -7.90 -33.36 -15.74
CA ILE A 98 -8.27 -33.73 -14.36
C ILE A 98 -8.93 -35.12 -14.32
N PRO A 99 -9.93 -35.43 -15.18
CA PRO A 99 -10.47 -36.79 -15.31
C PRO A 99 -9.43 -37.84 -15.69
N ALA A 100 -8.52 -37.54 -16.62
CA ALA A 100 -7.51 -38.48 -17.11
C ALA A 100 -6.51 -38.87 -16.00
N ILE A 101 -6.00 -37.90 -15.24
CA ILE A 101 -5.13 -38.18 -14.08
C ILE A 101 -5.91 -38.92 -12.99
N SER A 102 -7.16 -38.53 -12.75
CA SER A 102 -8.01 -39.12 -11.72
C SER A 102 -8.32 -40.59 -11.98
N VAL A 103 -8.68 -40.96 -13.22
CA VAL A 103 -8.98 -42.36 -13.56
C VAL A 103 -7.73 -43.22 -13.44
N ASN A 104 -6.60 -42.79 -14.00
CA ASN A 104 -5.34 -43.53 -13.91
C ASN A 104 -4.89 -43.73 -12.46
N LYS A 105 -5.02 -42.70 -11.62
CA LYS A 105 -4.73 -42.80 -10.19
C LYS A 105 -5.62 -43.83 -9.48
N GLU A 106 -6.94 -43.70 -9.64
CA GLU A 106 -7.89 -44.60 -8.99
C GLU A 106 -7.74 -46.05 -9.48
N TYR A 107 -7.47 -46.24 -10.77
CA TYR A 107 -7.17 -47.54 -11.35
C TYR A 107 -5.91 -48.15 -10.74
N GLY A 108 -4.82 -47.40 -10.69
CA GLY A 108 -3.57 -47.84 -10.06
C GLY A 108 -3.77 -48.24 -8.60
N LEU A 109 -4.58 -47.51 -7.84
CA LEU A 109 -4.90 -47.85 -6.45
C LEU A 109 -5.67 -49.17 -6.32
N ILE A 110 -6.64 -49.45 -7.19
CA ILE A 110 -7.36 -50.74 -7.20
C ILE A 110 -6.41 -51.89 -7.54
N CYS A 111 -5.57 -51.72 -8.57
CA CYS A 111 -4.56 -52.72 -8.94
C CYS A 111 -3.62 -53.02 -7.76
N ALA A 112 -3.19 -51.99 -7.02
CA ALA A 112 -2.35 -52.17 -5.84
C ALA A 112 -3.06 -52.91 -4.69
N GLN A 113 -4.37 -52.71 -4.49
CA GLN A 113 -5.17 -53.47 -3.51
C GLN A 113 -5.24 -54.95 -3.86
N GLN A 114 -5.35 -55.26 -5.16
CA GLN A 114 -5.32 -56.63 -5.68
C GLN A 114 -3.90 -57.22 -5.77
N LYS A 115 -2.89 -56.52 -5.25
CA LYS A 115 -1.47 -56.91 -5.27
C LYS A 115 -0.85 -57.00 -6.68
N TYR A 116 -1.49 -56.44 -7.70
CA TYR A 116 -0.93 -56.27 -9.05
C TYR A 116 -0.07 -55.01 -9.13
N TYR A 117 1.07 -55.00 -8.42
CA TYR A 117 1.88 -53.79 -8.25
C TYR A 117 2.53 -53.25 -9.53
N ASN A 118 2.84 -54.12 -10.50
CA ASN A 118 3.43 -53.68 -11.77
C ASN A 118 2.40 -52.89 -12.59
N ASN A 119 1.20 -53.45 -12.80
CA ASN A 119 0.11 -52.75 -13.48
C ASN A 119 -0.26 -51.46 -12.74
N ALA A 120 -0.26 -51.50 -11.40
CA ALA A 120 -0.51 -50.32 -10.59
C ALA A 120 0.55 -49.22 -10.79
N LYS A 121 1.82 -49.59 -10.93
CA LYS A 121 2.92 -48.68 -11.26
C LYS A 121 2.74 -48.05 -12.64
N GLU A 122 2.34 -48.81 -13.65
CA GLU A 122 2.11 -48.33 -15.01
C GLU A 122 1.02 -47.25 -15.07
N PHE A 123 -0.17 -47.53 -14.50
CA PHE A 123 -1.25 -46.55 -14.47
C PHE A 123 -0.87 -45.26 -13.73
N LEU A 124 -0.15 -45.36 -12.62
CA LEU A 124 0.28 -44.17 -11.89
C LEU A 124 1.40 -43.40 -12.60
N LYS A 125 2.31 -44.09 -13.32
CA LYS A 125 3.30 -43.43 -14.19
C LYS A 125 2.61 -42.70 -15.33
N GLU A 126 1.58 -43.29 -15.93
CA GLU A 126 0.77 -42.60 -16.94
C GLU A 126 0.08 -41.34 -16.37
N ALA A 127 -0.39 -41.38 -15.12
CA ALA A 127 -0.93 -40.19 -14.47
C ALA A 127 0.15 -39.10 -14.26
N GLU A 128 1.40 -39.48 -14.01
CA GLU A 128 2.53 -38.56 -13.89
C GLU A 128 2.94 -37.96 -15.24
N THR A 129 3.04 -38.78 -16.29
CA THR A 129 3.37 -38.32 -17.65
C THR A 129 2.33 -37.33 -18.14
N LEU A 130 1.04 -37.62 -17.96
CA LEU A 130 -0.04 -36.71 -18.30
C LEU A 130 0.08 -35.36 -17.59
N TYR A 131 0.42 -35.35 -16.29
CA TYR A 131 0.67 -34.11 -15.57
C TYR A 131 1.85 -33.33 -16.16
N ALA A 132 2.99 -34.01 -16.38
CA ALA A 132 4.19 -33.39 -16.93
C ALA A 132 3.91 -32.78 -18.31
N THR A 133 3.34 -33.54 -19.25
CA THR A 133 2.99 -33.08 -20.59
C THR A 133 2.02 -31.89 -20.55
N PHE A 134 1.03 -31.91 -19.66
CA PHE A 134 0.09 -30.79 -19.53
C PHE A 134 0.77 -29.52 -19.00
N THR A 135 1.64 -29.65 -17.99
CA THR A 135 2.27 -28.49 -17.32
C THR A 135 3.50 -27.94 -18.04
N GLU A 136 4.28 -28.79 -18.72
CA GLU A 136 5.54 -28.42 -19.35
C GLU A 136 5.39 -28.16 -20.85
N ASP A 137 4.58 -28.95 -21.57
CA ASP A 137 4.45 -28.83 -23.03
C ASP A 137 3.24 -28.00 -23.43
N VAL A 138 2.05 -28.35 -22.92
CA VAL A 138 0.77 -27.76 -23.36
C VAL A 138 0.48 -26.41 -22.70
N LYS A 139 0.77 -26.27 -21.39
CA LYS A 139 0.64 -25.03 -20.59
C LYS A 139 -0.76 -24.38 -20.62
N LEU A 140 -1.81 -25.17 -20.81
CA LEU A 140 -3.20 -24.70 -20.73
C LEU A 140 -3.67 -24.58 -19.27
N ASN A 141 -4.81 -23.91 -19.06
CA ASN A 141 -5.44 -23.81 -17.74
C ASN A 141 -6.47 -24.93 -17.58
N PRO A 142 -6.37 -25.78 -16.54
CA PRO A 142 -7.33 -26.86 -16.34
C PRO A 142 -8.71 -26.31 -15.96
N VAL A 143 -9.75 -27.08 -16.26
CA VAL A 143 -11.16 -26.77 -15.91
C VAL A 143 -11.60 -27.67 -14.76
N VAL A 144 -12.31 -27.10 -13.78
CA VAL A 144 -12.87 -27.88 -12.67
C VAL A 144 -13.91 -28.87 -13.20
N THR A 145 -13.68 -30.17 -12.98
CA THR A 145 -14.57 -31.24 -13.39
C THR A 145 -15.35 -31.85 -12.22
N PRO A 146 -16.61 -32.29 -12.43
CA PRO A 146 -17.49 -32.77 -11.37
C PRO A 146 -17.19 -34.24 -10.98
N ILE A 147 -15.97 -34.51 -10.51
CA ILE A 147 -15.53 -35.83 -10.04
C ILE A 147 -15.85 -35.97 -8.53
N ILE A 148 -16.47 -37.08 -8.15
CA ILE A 148 -16.97 -37.35 -6.81
C ILE A 148 -16.10 -38.41 -6.13
N GLY A 149 -15.89 -38.27 -4.82
CA GLY A 149 -15.27 -39.31 -4.00
C GLY A 149 -13.74 -39.29 -3.97
N ILE A 150 -13.10 -38.41 -4.74
CA ILE A 150 -11.66 -38.10 -4.63
C ILE A 150 -11.49 -36.96 -3.65
N LYS A 151 -10.71 -37.18 -2.58
CA LYS A 151 -10.57 -36.21 -1.48
C LYS A 151 -9.87 -34.93 -1.93
N GLU A 152 -8.90 -35.07 -2.83
CA GLU A 152 -8.06 -33.98 -3.36
C GLU A 152 -8.84 -32.96 -4.20
N ILE A 153 -10.02 -33.36 -4.70
CA ILE A 153 -10.92 -32.53 -5.50
C ILE A 153 -12.00 -31.86 -4.62
N GLN A 154 -12.24 -32.36 -3.40
CA GLN A 154 -13.31 -31.88 -2.53
C GLN A 154 -12.91 -30.63 -1.75
N GLY A 155 -13.70 -29.57 -1.87
CA GLY A 155 -13.56 -28.33 -1.07
C GLY A 155 -12.63 -27.28 -1.65
N ASP A 156 -11.92 -27.57 -2.74
CA ASP A 156 -11.10 -26.60 -3.47
C ASP A 156 -11.79 -26.20 -4.78
N TRP A 157 -11.74 -24.91 -5.14
CA TRP A 157 -12.41 -24.36 -6.32
C TRP A 157 -11.43 -23.95 -7.41
N CYS A 158 -10.12 -24.02 -7.14
CA CYS A 158 -9.08 -23.69 -8.10
C CYS A 158 -8.63 -24.96 -8.83
N ALA A 159 -8.88 -25.05 -10.14
CA ALA A 159 -8.50 -26.20 -10.96
C ALA A 159 -6.99 -26.48 -10.94
N LYS A 160 -6.14 -25.44 -10.85
CA LYS A 160 -4.68 -25.60 -10.72
C LYS A 160 -4.29 -26.23 -9.38
N ASN A 161 -4.92 -25.81 -8.29
CA ASN A 161 -4.66 -26.40 -6.98
C ASN A 161 -5.14 -27.85 -6.91
N ILE A 162 -6.31 -28.14 -7.48
CA ILE A 162 -6.82 -29.51 -7.62
C ILE A 162 -5.83 -30.38 -8.40
N LEU A 163 -5.34 -29.89 -9.54
CA LEU A 163 -4.37 -30.60 -10.37
C LEU A 163 -3.05 -30.87 -9.61
N LYS A 164 -2.52 -29.87 -8.89
CA LYS A 164 -1.33 -30.02 -8.03
C LYS A 164 -1.57 -31.06 -6.93
N LYS A 165 -2.67 -30.97 -6.18
CA LYS A 165 -3.03 -31.92 -5.10
C LYS A 165 -3.19 -33.35 -5.62
N LEU A 166 -3.81 -33.51 -6.78
CA LEU A 166 -3.93 -34.80 -7.46
C LEU A 166 -2.54 -35.37 -7.81
N HIS A 167 -1.67 -34.57 -8.42
CA HIS A 167 -0.32 -34.97 -8.78
C HIS A 167 0.50 -35.41 -7.55
N ILE A 168 0.48 -34.63 -6.46
CA ILE A 168 1.18 -34.99 -5.22
C ILE A 168 0.67 -36.32 -4.66
N SER A 169 -0.65 -36.51 -4.64
CA SER A 169 -1.25 -37.76 -4.16
C SER A 169 -0.91 -38.96 -5.06
N THR A 170 -0.82 -38.75 -6.38
CA THR A 170 -0.32 -39.75 -7.34
C THR A 170 1.14 -40.10 -7.02
N LEU A 171 2.02 -39.11 -6.80
CA LEU A 171 3.42 -39.33 -6.44
C LEU A 171 3.55 -40.08 -5.10
N TYR A 172 2.77 -39.73 -4.07
CA TYR A 172 2.73 -40.49 -2.81
C TYR A 172 2.30 -41.95 -3.02
N SER A 173 1.31 -42.17 -3.89
CA SER A 173 0.85 -43.51 -4.23
C SER A 173 1.94 -44.29 -4.96
N LEU A 174 2.64 -43.68 -5.92
CA LEU A 174 3.80 -44.24 -6.60
C LEU A 174 4.91 -44.61 -5.61
N ALA A 175 5.27 -43.68 -4.72
CA ALA A 175 6.30 -43.92 -3.70
C ALA A 175 5.95 -45.12 -2.80
N LYS A 176 4.67 -45.25 -2.43
CA LYS A 176 4.17 -46.38 -1.64
C LYS A 176 4.26 -47.70 -2.42
N ILE A 177 3.94 -47.70 -3.72
CA ILE A 177 4.03 -48.89 -4.57
C ILE A 177 5.48 -49.30 -4.78
N CYS A 178 6.38 -48.35 -5.07
CA CYS A 178 7.81 -48.64 -5.21
C CYS A 178 8.37 -49.26 -3.92
N ARG A 179 8.02 -48.73 -2.74
CA ARG A 179 8.40 -49.35 -1.46
C ARG A 179 7.91 -50.80 -1.33
N ASN A 180 6.64 -51.06 -1.63
CA ASN A 180 6.09 -52.43 -1.54
C ASN A 180 6.74 -53.40 -2.54
N LEU A 181 7.13 -52.93 -3.72
CA LEU A 181 7.87 -53.71 -4.71
C LEU A 181 9.28 -54.07 -4.21
N ILE A 182 9.94 -53.18 -3.46
CA ILE A 182 11.21 -53.46 -2.79
C ILE A 182 11.02 -54.59 -1.75
N ASP A 183 10.00 -54.47 -0.91
CA ASP A 183 9.78 -55.39 0.22
C ASP A 183 9.34 -56.81 -0.22
N LYS A 184 8.70 -56.95 -1.39
CA LYS A 184 8.15 -58.24 -1.88
C LYS A 184 9.11 -59.11 -2.69
N HIS A 185 10.20 -58.55 -3.21
CA HIS A 185 11.14 -59.32 -4.04
C HIS A 185 12.15 -60.11 -3.18
N ASN A 186 11.78 -61.32 -2.69
CA ASN A 186 12.68 -62.43 -2.29
C ASN A 186 11.90 -63.77 -2.07
N PRO A 187 12.39 -65.02 -2.34
CA PRO A 187 13.66 -65.50 -2.92
C PRO A 187 13.57 -66.51 -4.12
N ALA A 188 12.41 -66.71 -4.77
CA ALA A 188 12.24 -67.81 -5.75
C ALA A 188 12.67 -67.51 -7.21
N CYS A 189 13.19 -66.31 -7.51
CA CYS A 189 13.72 -65.97 -8.84
C CYS A 189 15.26 -66.02 -8.83
N THR A 190 15.86 -66.39 -9.97
CA THR A 190 17.32 -66.42 -10.12
C THR A 190 17.96 -65.08 -9.73
N ARG A 191 19.04 -65.14 -8.95
CA ARG A 191 19.71 -64.00 -8.27
C ARG A 191 19.98 -62.80 -9.19
N LYS A 192 20.29 -63.04 -10.47
CA LYS A 192 20.57 -62.01 -11.49
C LYS A 192 19.35 -61.14 -11.83
N ASN A 193 18.14 -61.73 -11.93
CA ASN A 193 16.92 -60.98 -12.30
C ASN A 193 16.33 -60.15 -11.15
N ILE A 194 16.68 -60.46 -9.90
CA ILE A 194 16.21 -59.72 -8.72
C ILE A 194 16.99 -58.42 -8.57
N GLN A 195 18.31 -58.45 -8.75
CA GLN A 195 19.16 -57.29 -8.57
C GLN A 195 18.84 -56.18 -9.59
N SER A 196 18.75 -56.50 -10.88
CA SER A 196 18.40 -55.52 -11.91
C SER A 196 17.04 -54.86 -11.67
N LYS A 197 16.01 -55.63 -11.29
CA LYS A 197 14.69 -55.09 -10.95
C LYS A 197 14.71 -54.19 -9.72
N GLN A 198 15.49 -54.51 -8.69
CA GLN A 198 15.61 -53.68 -7.48
C GLN A 198 16.27 -52.32 -7.77
N LEU A 199 17.27 -52.28 -8.66
CA LEU A 199 17.92 -51.03 -9.08
C LEU A 199 16.92 -50.07 -9.75
N ILE A 200 16.07 -50.59 -10.64
CA ILE A 200 14.97 -49.86 -11.33
C ILE A 200 13.79 -49.51 -10.39
N ILE A 201 13.81 -49.96 -9.13
CA ILE A 201 12.81 -49.52 -8.15
C ILE A 201 13.41 -48.43 -7.24
N TYR A 202 14.70 -48.54 -6.90
CA TYR A 202 15.38 -47.53 -6.10
C TYR A 202 15.54 -46.19 -6.82
N ASP A 203 15.80 -46.19 -8.13
CA ASP A 203 15.93 -44.98 -8.95
C ASP A 203 14.61 -44.18 -9.01
N ASP A 204 13.51 -44.83 -9.38
CA ASP A 204 12.17 -44.30 -9.47
C ASP A 204 11.77 -43.76 -8.10
N TRP A 205 12.02 -44.53 -7.03
CA TRP A 205 11.64 -44.13 -5.69
C TRP A 205 12.40 -42.88 -5.21
N ALA A 206 13.70 -42.78 -5.46
CA ALA A 206 14.48 -41.61 -5.09
C ALA A 206 14.00 -40.35 -5.81
N ILE A 207 13.71 -40.45 -7.11
CA ILE A 207 13.20 -39.33 -7.93
C ILE A 207 11.80 -38.91 -7.47
N ILE A 208 10.89 -39.87 -7.25
CA ILE A 208 9.51 -39.58 -6.80
C ILE A 208 9.53 -38.85 -5.46
N VAL A 209 10.32 -39.33 -4.48
CA VAL A 209 10.40 -38.68 -3.16
C VAL A 209 10.98 -37.26 -3.28
N ALA A 210 11.95 -37.03 -4.18
CA ALA A 210 12.53 -35.71 -4.42
C ALA A 210 11.51 -34.77 -5.09
N LYS A 211 10.70 -35.28 -6.02
CA LYS A 211 9.59 -34.52 -6.62
C LYS A 211 8.54 -34.10 -5.59
N ILE A 212 8.20 -34.96 -4.63
CA ILE A 212 7.26 -34.59 -3.55
C ILE A 212 7.85 -33.45 -2.70
N SER A 213 9.15 -33.45 -2.44
CA SER A 213 9.80 -32.38 -1.69
C SER A 213 9.62 -31.00 -2.32
N PHE A 214 9.60 -30.93 -3.66
CA PHE A 214 9.40 -29.68 -4.41
C PHE A 214 8.10 -28.99 -4.06
N TYR A 215 7.03 -29.75 -3.82
CA TYR A 215 5.76 -29.18 -3.38
C TYR A 215 5.89 -28.45 -2.04
N PHE A 216 6.57 -29.07 -1.06
CA PHE A 216 6.80 -28.45 0.23
C PHE A 216 7.76 -27.24 0.14
N ILE A 217 8.61 -27.17 -0.87
CA ILE A 217 9.41 -25.97 -1.17
C ILE A 217 8.50 -24.83 -1.64
N GLU A 218 7.56 -25.10 -2.55
CA GLU A 218 6.60 -24.09 -3.04
C GLU A 218 5.70 -23.54 -1.93
N GLU A 219 5.34 -24.36 -0.93
CA GLU A 219 4.50 -23.97 0.21
C GLU A 219 5.32 -23.38 1.39
N GLU A 220 6.62 -23.12 1.23
CA GLU A 220 7.55 -22.66 2.29
C GLU A 220 7.65 -23.60 3.53
N GLU A 221 7.22 -24.86 3.40
CA GLU A 221 7.38 -25.91 4.42
C GLU A 221 8.77 -26.57 4.35
N PHE A 222 9.80 -25.74 4.57
CA PHE A 222 11.20 -26.15 4.44
C PHE A 222 11.61 -27.38 5.28
N PRO A 223 11.13 -27.59 6.53
CA PRO A 223 11.49 -28.78 7.30
C PRO A 223 11.04 -30.09 6.62
N GLN A 224 9.82 -30.12 6.10
CA GLN A 224 9.22 -31.25 5.41
C GLN A 224 9.94 -31.51 4.07
N ALA A 225 10.20 -30.45 3.31
CA ALA A 225 10.97 -30.52 2.07
C ALA A 225 12.38 -31.11 2.31
N ARG A 226 13.10 -30.60 3.32
CA ARG A 226 14.43 -31.06 3.70
C ARG A 226 14.44 -32.53 4.10
N TYR A 227 13.44 -32.96 4.88
CA TYR A 227 13.31 -34.35 5.29
C TYR A 227 13.16 -35.29 4.09
N LEU A 228 12.26 -34.96 3.15
CA LEU A 228 12.03 -35.76 1.94
C LEU A 228 13.27 -35.81 1.04
N LEU A 229 13.98 -34.69 0.86
CA LEU A 229 15.25 -34.67 0.12
C LEU A 229 16.32 -35.55 0.78
N ALA A 230 16.40 -35.54 2.11
CA ALA A 230 17.31 -36.42 2.84
C ALA A 230 16.94 -37.91 2.66
N VAL A 231 15.64 -38.24 2.62
CA VAL A 231 15.16 -39.59 2.30
C VAL A 231 15.57 -39.99 0.87
N SER A 232 15.40 -39.12 -0.12
CA SER A 232 15.86 -39.38 -1.50
C SER A 232 17.37 -39.64 -1.58
N SER A 233 18.19 -38.83 -0.91
CA SER A 233 19.64 -39.03 -0.85
C SER A 233 20.01 -40.33 -0.12
N TYR A 234 19.26 -40.73 0.91
CA TYR A 234 19.45 -42.01 1.59
C TYR A 234 19.13 -43.20 0.67
N ILE A 235 18.07 -43.10 -0.14
CA ILE A 235 17.70 -44.13 -1.14
C ILE A 235 18.82 -44.28 -2.18
N LEU A 236 19.35 -43.17 -2.70
CA LEU A 236 20.49 -43.21 -3.63
C LEU A 236 21.72 -43.87 -3.02
N LYS A 237 22.00 -43.64 -1.73
CA LYS A 237 23.10 -44.31 -1.03
C LYS A 237 22.90 -45.83 -0.95
N LYS A 238 21.66 -46.31 -0.81
CA LYS A 238 21.35 -47.75 -0.89
C LYS A 238 21.49 -48.27 -2.31
N TYR A 239 20.98 -47.54 -3.30
CA TYR A 239 21.11 -47.87 -4.72
C TYR A 239 22.57 -48.10 -5.12
N LEU A 240 23.47 -47.16 -4.76
CA LEU A 240 24.90 -47.27 -5.03
C LEU A 240 25.54 -48.52 -4.41
N LYS A 241 25.15 -48.90 -3.19
CA LYS A 241 25.67 -50.10 -2.52
C LYS A 241 25.28 -51.37 -3.28
N THR A 242 24.04 -51.48 -3.72
CA THR A 242 23.56 -52.63 -4.50
C THR A 242 24.23 -52.70 -5.88
N LEU A 243 24.42 -51.55 -6.52
CA LEU A 243 25.08 -51.43 -7.81
C LEU A 243 26.56 -51.86 -7.75
N LYS A 244 27.29 -51.44 -6.70
CA LYS A 244 28.67 -51.89 -6.44
C LYS A 244 28.77 -53.40 -6.21
N ALA A 245 27.80 -54.01 -5.54
CA ALA A 245 27.77 -55.46 -5.29
C ALA A 245 27.49 -56.30 -6.55
N LYS A 246 26.91 -55.70 -7.60
CA LYS A 246 26.62 -56.36 -8.90
C LYS A 246 27.82 -56.34 -9.85
N GLY A 247 28.63 -55.28 -9.79
CA GLY A 247 29.81 -55.09 -10.65
C GLY A 247 30.89 -56.19 -10.55
N THR A 248 30.82 -57.07 -9.56
CA THR A 248 31.71 -58.25 -9.43
C THR A 248 31.28 -59.46 -10.26
N MET A 249 30.13 -59.44 -10.97
CA MET A 249 29.52 -60.62 -11.60
C MET A 249 29.10 -60.46 -13.08
N GLU A 250 29.27 -59.29 -13.72
CA GLU A 250 28.71 -58.99 -15.06
C GLU A 250 29.71 -58.36 -16.05
N THR A 251 29.31 -58.25 -17.32
CA THR A 251 30.11 -57.68 -18.42
C THR A 251 30.29 -56.16 -18.29
N ARG A 252 31.44 -55.65 -18.75
CA ARG A 252 31.88 -54.25 -18.55
C ARG A 252 30.91 -53.20 -19.11
N GLU A 253 30.24 -53.50 -20.22
CA GLU A 253 29.31 -52.58 -20.91
C GLU A 253 27.96 -52.45 -20.18
N SER A 254 27.39 -53.55 -19.69
CA SER A 254 26.11 -53.53 -18.94
C SER A 254 26.22 -52.77 -17.62
N ILE A 255 27.41 -52.81 -16.99
CA ILE A 255 27.68 -52.09 -15.75
C ILE A 255 27.76 -50.58 -16.02
N SER A 256 28.40 -50.16 -17.12
CA SER A 256 28.56 -48.75 -17.49
C SER A 256 27.22 -48.03 -17.64
N ALA A 257 26.25 -48.64 -18.32
CA ALA A 257 24.93 -48.04 -18.52
C ALA A 257 24.14 -47.85 -17.20
N GLU A 258 24.26 -48.78 -16.25
CA GLU A 258 23.60 -48.65 -14.95
C GLU A 258 24.24 -47.56 -14.07
N TYR A 259 25.57 -47.38 -14.14
CA TYR A 259 26.26 -46.26 -13.48
C TYR A 259 25.87 -44.91 -14.08
N GLU A 260 25.77 -44.80 -15.41
CA GLU A 260 25.31 -43.58 -16.08
C GLU A 260 23.89 -43.21 -15.64
N HIS A 261 22.99 -44.20 -15.54
CA HIS A 261 21.63 -43.98 -15.05
C HIS A 261 21.60 -43.58 -13.57
N TYR A 262 22.45 -44.18 -12.73
CA TYR A 262 22.64 -43.75 -11.35
C TYR A 262 23.08 -42.28 -11.28
N ASP A 263 24.08 -41.87 -12.06
CA ASP A 263 24.57 -40.49 -12.06
C ASP A 263 23.48 -39.50 -12.50
N LYS A 264 22.67 -39.86 -13.51
CA LYS A 264 21.48 -39.09 -13.91
C LYS A 264 20.47 -38.95 -12.77
N THR A 265 20.22 -40.00 -11.99
CA THR A 265 19.30 -39.95 -10.84
C THR A 265 19.84 -39.07 -9.71
N VAL A 266 21.16 -39.11 -9.45
CA VAL A 266 21.83 -38.23 -8.50
C VAL A 266 21.70 -36.77 -8.93
N ALA A 267 21.95 -36.47 -10.20
CA ALA A 267 21.79 -35.13 -10.75
C ALA A 267 20.34 -34.61 -10.61
N ASN A 268 19.35 -35.47 -10.86
CA ASN A 268 17.94 -35.12 -10.67
C ASN A 268 17.61 -34.79 -9.21
N VAL A 269 18.08 -35.58 -8.23
CA VAL A 269 17.88 -35.27 -6.81
C VAL A 269 18.64 -34.00 -6.40
N ALA A 270 19.85 -33.79 -6.92
CA ALA A 270 20.64 -32.59 -6.68
C ALA A 270 19.93 -31.32 -7.20
N LYS A 271 19.25 -31.39 -8.34
CA LYS A 271 18.41 -30.27 -8.86
C LYS A 271 17.39 -29.80 -7.83
N TYR A 272 16.73 -30.72 -7.11
CA TYR A 272 15.76 -30.35 -6.08
C TYR A 272 16.43 -29.78 -4.81
N TRP A 273 17.63 -30.24 -4.44
CA TRP A 273 18.43 -29.60 -3.39
C TRP A 273 18.82 -28.16 -3.76
N VAL A 274 19.19 -27.90 -5.01
CA VAL A 274 19.49 -26.55 -5.51
C VAL A 274 18.25 -25.66 -5.42
N GLN A 275 17.08 -26.16 -5.88
CA GLN A 275 15.82 -25.41 -5.78
C GLN A 275 15.44 -25.11 -4.33
N TYR A 276 15.63 -26.05 -3.41
CA TYR A 276 15.44 -25.84 -1.97
C TYR A 276 16.33 -24.70 -1.46
N GLY A 277 17.64 -24.75 -1.76
CA GLY A 277 18.60 -23.75 -1.32
C GLY A 277 18.30 -22.35 -1.85
N ILE A 278 18.03 -22.23 -3.16
CA ILE A 278 17.68 -20.95 -3.80
C ILE A 278 16.42 -20.36 -3.19
N THR A 279 15.36 -21.17 -3.04
CA THR A 279 14.08 -20.70 -2.51
C THR A 279 14.20 -20.28 -1.05
N LEU A 280 14.99 -21.01 -0.25
CA LEU A 280 15.26 -20.64 1.14
C LEU A 280 16.04 -19.32 1.25
N LEU A 281 17.06 -19.11 0.40
CA LEU A 281 17.81 -17.86 0.35
C LEU A 281 16.91 -16.68 -0.05
N TYR A 282 16.13 -16.85 -1.11
CA TYR A 282 15.21 -15.82 -1.62
C TYR A 282 14.15 -15.43 -0.58
N THR A 283 13.48 -16.42 0.02
CA THR A 283 12.46 -16.18 1.06
C THR A 283 13.07 -15.54 2.32
N SER A 284 14.28 -15.94 2.71
CA SER A 284 15.00 -15.32 3.82
C SER A 284 15.34 -13.85 3.54
N GLN A 285 15.83 -13.54 2.33
CA GLN A 285 16.11 -12.17 1.90
C GLN A 285 14.84 -11.31 1.94
N MET A 286 13.72 -11.81 1.42
CA MET A 286 12.43 -11.10 1.44
C MET A 286 11.96 -10.81 2.87
N ARG A 287 12.14 -11.74 3.81
CA ARG A 287 11.81 -11.54 5.22
C ARG A 287 12.68 -10.46 5.87
N LEU A 288 13.97 -10.40 5.54
CA LEU A 288 14.87 -9.32 5.99
C LEU A 288 14.42 -7.94 5.48
N PHE A 289 14.13 -7.81 4.18
CA PHE A 289 13.66 -6.55 3.60
C PHE A 289 12.34 -6.07 4.21
N ARG A 290 11.43 -7.00 4.54
CA ARG A 290 10.15 -6.66 5.18
C ARG A 290 10.35 -6.04 6.57
N GLY A 291 11.35 -6.49 7.32
CA GLY A 291 11.75 -5.88 8.59
C GLY A 291 12.15 -4.42 8.40
N LEU A 292 13.08 -4.15 7.47
CA LEU A 292 13.53 -2.79 7.15
C LEU A 292 12.39 -1.89 6.67
N LEU A 293 11.51 -2.38 5.80
CA LEU A 293 10.34 -1.62 5.33
C LEU A 293 9.40 -1.23 6.48
N SER A 294 9.25 -2.09 7.49
CA SER A 294 8.42 -1.79 8.67
C SER A 294 9.03 -0.68 9.53
N GLU A 295 10.35 -0.69 9.71
CA GLU A 295 11.08 0.37 10.41
C GLU A 295 11.01 1.69 9.65
N LEU A 296 11.26 1.66 8.34
CA LEU A 296 11.16 2.84 7.48
C LEU A 296 9.75 3.43 7.49
N LYS A 297 8.71 2.60 7.47
CA LYS A 297 7.32 3.05 7.56
C LYS A 297 7.02 3.79 8.87
N SER A 298 7.64 3.39 9.98
CA SER A 298 7.50 4.10 11.26
C SER A 298 8.10 5.51 11.23
N ILE A 299 9.13 5.71 10.40
CA ILE A 299 9.82 7.00 10.23
C ILE A 299 9.10 7.85 9.19
N SER A 300 8.80 7.29 8.02
CA SER A 300 8.18 8.00 6.89
C SER A 300 6.77 8.47 7.22
N ASN A 301 6.00 7.73 8.03
CA ASN A 301 4.66 8.13 8.43
C ASN A 301 4.61 9.37 9.35
N LYS A 302 5.75 9.92 9.80
CA LYS A 302 5.76 11.14 10.62
C LYS A 302 5.34 12.37 9.82
N ILE A 303 5.67 12.45 8.53
CA ILE A 303 5.20 13.52 7.65
C ILE A 303 4.63 12.83 6.42
N THR A 304 3.33 13.03 6.17
CA THR A 304 2.67 12.38 5.05
C THR A 304 3.19 12.91 3.71
N ASP A 305 3.24 12.03 2.73
CA ASP A 305 3.52 12.29 1.31
C ASP A 305 2.28 12.78 0.53
N LYS A 306 1.12 12.89 1.19
CA LYS A 306 -0.14 13.31 0.58
C LYS A 306 -0.43 14.78 0.85
N PHE A 307 -1.13 15.41 -0.09
CA PHE A 307 -1.65 16.76 0.10
C PHE A 307 -2.64 16.80 1.27
N LEU A 308 -2.51 17.86 2.07
CA LEU A 308 -3.33 18.13 3.24
C LEU A 308 -4.55 18.92 2.77
N LEU A 309 -5.76 18.43 3.07
CA LEU A 309 -7.01 19.06 2.61
C LEU A 309 -7.86 19.60 3.78
N ASP A 310 -7.46 19.32 5.02
CA ASP A 310 -8.19 19.70 6.21
C ASP A 310 -7.26 20.08 7.37
N PHE A 311 -7.80 20.83 8.32
CA PHE A 311 -7.07 21.32 9.49
C PHE A 311 -6.51 20.22 10.38
N ASN A 312 -7.20 19.09 10.54
CA ASN A 312 -6.74 18.03 11.44
C ASN A 312 -5.49 17.36 10.87
N SER A 313 -5.50 17.07 9.57
CA SER A 313 -4.32 16.58 8.84
C SER A 313 -3.16 17.57 8.91
N ALA A 314 -3.42 18.86 8.66
CA ALA A 314 -2.42 19.91 8.75
C ALA A 314 -1.82 20.07 10.15
N LYS A 315 -2.63 19.96 11.20
CA LYS A 315 -2.20 20.05 12.60
C LYS A 315 -1.26 18.91 12.98
N VAL A 316 -1.48 17.69 12.49
CA VAL A 316 -0.58 16.55 12.74
C VAL A 316 0.80 16.79 12.13
N VAL A 317 0.84 17.26 10.87
CA VAL A 317 2.10 17.62 10.20
C VAL A 317 2.80 18.76 10.94
N PHE A 318 2.07 19.82 11.29
CA PHE A 318 2.61 20.95 12.05
C PHE A 318 3.22 20.50 13.39
N TRP A 319 2.58 19.58 14.10
CA TRP A 319 3.11 19.05 15.36
C TRP A 319 4.43 18.30 15.18
N ASN A 320 4.58 17.54 14.10
CA ASN A 320 5.83 16.85 13.80
C ASN A 320 6.93 17.82 13.34
N VAL A 321 6.59 18.86 12.58
CA VAL A 321 7.52 19.98 12.28
C VAL A 321 7.97 20.66 13.57
N TRP A 322 7.05 20.98 14.49
CA TRP A 322 7.37 21.58 15.78
C TRP A 322 8.30 20.71 16.64
N LYS A 323 8.10 19.39 16.65
CA LYS A 323 9.02 18.46 17.32
C LYS A 323 10.43 18.51 16.70
N SER A 324 10.54 18.62 15.39
CA SER A 324 11.82 18.78 14.70
C SER A 324 12.47 20.12 15.04
N VAL A 325 11.70 21.21 15.07
CA VAL A 325 12.18 22.54 15.49
C VAL A 325 12.73 22.51 16.92
N LYS A 326 12.10 21.77 17.84
CA LYS A 326 12.66 21.55 19.18
C LYS A 326 14.02 20.87 19.17
N LYS A 327 14.28 19.95 18.25
CA LYS A 327 15.60 19.32 18.10
C LYS A 327 16.62 20.31 17.53
N VAL A 328 16.23 21.07 16.51
CA VAL A 328 17.07 22.13 15.92
C VAL A 328 17.49 23.14 17.00
N ARG A 329 16.55 23.62 17.82
CA ARG A 329 16.82 24.57 18.91
C ARG A 329 17.72 24.05 20.03
N LYS A 330 17.88 22.73 20.18
CA LYS A 330 18.83 22.17 21.16
C LYS A 330 20.28 22.39 20.74
N TYR A 331 20.55 22.42 19.44
CA TYR A 331 21.89 22.55 18.89
C TYR A 331 22.18 23.99 18.45
N TYR A 332 21.31 24.56 17.62
CA TYR A 332 21.37 25.96 17.21
C TYR A 332 20.76 26.81 18.31
N THR A 333 21.50 27.02 19.39
CA THR A 333 21.10 27.91 20.50
C THR A 333 21.34 29.36 20.12
N PHE A 334 20.62 30.28 20.76
CA PHE A 334 20.79 31.70 20.47
C PHE A 334 22.18 32.21 20.87
N GLU A 335 22.76 31.67 21.94
CA GLU A 335 24.05 32.07 22.49
C GLU A 335 25.20 31.73 21.53
N ASN A 336 25.12 30.56 20.88
CA ASN A 336 26.20 30.07 20.02
C ASN A 336 25.96 30.41 18.54
N TYR A 337 24.68 30.44 18.11
CA TYR A 337 24.28 30.59 16.72
C TYR A 337 23.07 31.53 16.57
N PRO A 338 23.19 32.84 16.90
CA PRO A 338 22.06 33.77 16.95
C PRO A 338 21.37 33.96 15.60
N LEU A 339 22.12 33.99 14.49
CA LEU A 339 21.57 34.10 13.14
C LEU A 339 20.80 32.84 12.73
N ASP A 340 21.40 31.66 12.89
CA ASP A 340 20.70 30.40 12.60
C ASP A 340 19.46 30.23 13.48
N TYR A 341 19.54 30.61 14.76
CA TYR A 341 18.38 30.61 15.66
C TYR A 341 17.25 31.49 15.10
N ALA A 342 17.57 32.70 14.65
CA ALA A 342 16.61 33.64 14.10
C ALA A 342 16.01 33.17 12.76
N TYR A 343 16.83 32.70 11.82
CA TYR A 343 16.35 32.14 10.55
C TYR A 343 15.53 30.86 10.76
N ASN A 344 15.88 30.01 11.72
CA ASN A 344 15.06 28.84 12.08
C ASN A 344 13.70 29.27 12.66
N ALA A 345 13.64 30.36 13.42
CA ALA A 345 12.38 30.92 13.90
C ALA A 345 11.52 31.48 12.74
N LEU A 346 12.13 32.12 11.75
CA LEU A 346 11.44 32.56 10.52
C LEU A 346 10.96 31.39 9.66
N ASN A 347 11.78 30.35 9.46
CA ASN A 347 11.35 29.14 8.76
C ASN A 347 10.16 28.49 9.46
N PHE A 348 10.13 28.52 10.80
CA PHE A 348 8.99 28.00 11.55
C PHE A 348 7.79 28.97 11.59
N SER A 349 8.01 30.27 11.46
CA SER A 349 6.98 31.30 11.26
C SER A 349 6.08 30.95 10.08
N GLU A 350 6.68 30.50 8.98
CA GLU A 350 5.94 30.10 7.78
C GLU A 350 4.97 28.92 8.06
N ALA A 351 5.38 27.96 8.89
CA ALA A 351 4.50 26.85 9.28
C ALA A 351 3.27 27.32 10.07
N TYR A 352 3.41 28.39 10.90
CA TYR A 352 2.28 29.00 11.59
C TYR A 352 1.32 29.68 10.60
N LYS A 353 1.87 30.46 9.65
CA LYS A 353 1.07 31.12 8.59
C LYS A 353 0.28 30.09 7.78
N LEU A 354 0.94 29.05 7.29
CA LEU A 354 0.28 27.99 6.50
C LEU A 354 -0.79 27.24 7.30
N LEU A 355 -0.55 26.93 8.58
CA LEU A 355 -1.55 26.25 9.42
C LEU A 355 -2.83 27.10 9.60
N THR A 356 -2.71 28.42 9.62
CA THR A 356 -3.88 29.31 9.76
C THR A 356 -4.78 29.30 8.53
N LEU A 357 -4.25 29.04 7.33
CA LEU A 357 -5.03 28.94 6.09
C LEU A 357 -6.00 27.76 6.07
N PHE A 358 -5.68 26.68 6.78
CA PHE A 358 -6.54 25.49 6.88
C PHE A 358 -7.77 25.69 7.77
N LYS A 359 -7.93 26.85 8.39
CA LYS A 359 -8.85 27.05 9.50
C LYS A 359 -9.97 28.01 9.15
N TYR A 360 -11.22 27.55 9.32
CA TYR A 360 -12.38 28.35 8.96
C TYR A 360 -12.85 29.31 10.07
N GLN A 361 -12.77 28.97 11.37
CA GLN A 361 -13.20 29.89 12.46
C GLN A 361 -12.46 29.73 13.82
N ASP A 362 -12.40 30.87 14.53
CA ASP A 362 -12.12 31.21 15.94
C ASP A 362 -10.90 30.65 16.70
N ASN A 363 -10.47 29.41 16.47
CA ASN A 363 -9.28 28.87 17.14
C ASN A 363 -7.96 29.38 16.51
N GLY A 364 -7.99 30.30 15.53
CA GLY A 364 -6.82 30.88 14.87
C GLY A 364 -6.02 31.83 15.76
N MET A 365 -6.69 32.51 16.70
CA MET A 365 -6.07 33.44 17.65
C MET A 365 -4.96 32.77 18.47
N LYS A 366 -5.19 31.57 19.02
CA LYS A 366 -4.18 30.83 19.80
C LYS A 366 -2.94 30.44 18.97
N ILE A 367 -3.12 30.24 17.66
CA ILE A 367 -2.02 29.89 16.75
C ILE A 367 -1.17 31.14 16.53
N HIS A 368 -1.81 32.28 16.25
CA HIS A 368 -1.13 33.55 16.10
C HIS A 368 -0.51 34.06 17.42
N GLU A 369 -1.13 33.84 18.59
CA GLU A 369 -0.54 34.19 19.90
C GLU A 369 0.80 33.47 20.11
N ARG A 370 0.84 32.14 19.88
CA ARG A 370 2.10 31.37 19.95
C ARG A 370 3.13 31.77 18.90
N HIS A 371 2.65 32.18 17.72
CA HIS A 371 3.49 32.65 16.63
C HIS A 371 4.18 33.97 17.01
N VAL A 372 3.44 34.95 17.54
CA VAL A 372 4.03 36.22 17.97
C VAL A 372 4.93 36.04 19.19
N GLU A 373 4.54 35.23 20.19
CA GLU A 373 5.38 34.95 21.37
C GLU A 373 6.78 34.48 20.96
N MET A 374 6.84 33.57 19.99
CA MET A 374 8.11 33.05 19.46
C MET A 374 8.94 34.13 18.76
N LEU A 375 8.33 34.94 17.90
CA LEU A 375 9.03 35.97 17.14
C LEU A 375 9.45 37.15 18.04
N GLU A 376 8.63 37.50 19.02
CA GLU A 376 8.94 38.50 20.04
C GLU A 376 10.12 38.05 20.92
N GLU A 377 10.19 36.76 21.29
CA GLU A 377 11.36 36.21 21.99
C GLU A 377 12.64 36.47 21.19
N VAL A 378 12.64 36.12 19.90
CA VAL A 378 13.82 36.26 19.03
C VAL A 378 14.20 37.74 18.89
N ILE A 379 13.25 38.61 18.55
CA ILE A 379 13.55 40.02 18.27
C ILE A 379 14.00 40.78 19.53
N ASN A 380 13.43 40.46 20.70
CA ASN A 380 13.82 41.09 21.97
C ASN A 380 15.23 40.66 22.42
N ARG A 381 15.74 39.53 21.92
CA ARG A 381 17.11 39.08 22.15
C ARG A 381 18.10 39.63 21.12
N LEU A 382 17.68 39.79 19.86
CA LEU A 382 18.52 40.37 18.79
C LEU A 382 18.68 41.89 18.91
N CYS A 383 17.63 42.59 19.33
CA CYS A 383 17.64 44.05 19.49
C CYS A 383 18.04 44.45 20.91
N ILE A 384 18.83 45.52 21.04
CA ILE A 384 19.28 46.02 22.36
C ILE A 384 18.07 46.56 23.15
N LYS A 385 17.87 46.02 24.37
CA LYS A 385 16.67 46.21 25.21
C LYS A 385 16.27 47.67 25.45
N ASP A 386 17.21 48.60 25.53
CA ASP A 386 16.91 49.99 25.94
C ASP A 386 16.64 50.97 24.79
N LYS A 387 16.95 50.60 23.53
CA LYS A 387 16.76 51.51 22.37
C LYS A 387 16.09 50.89 21.14
N ARG A 388 15.84 49.55 21.13
CA ARG A 388 15.32 48.81 19.95
C ARG A 388 16.12 49.06 18.67
N ILE A 389 17.42 49.30 18.81
CA ILE A 389 18.35 49.43 17.68
C ILE A 389 18.81 48.01 17.33
N CYS A 390 18.53 47.57 16.11
CA CYS A 390 19.04 46.29 15.60
C CYS A 390 20.45 46.51 15.04
N PRO A 391 21.47 45.71 15.45
CA PRO A 391 22.80 45.75 14.85
C PRO A 391 22.74 45.56 13.33
N ARG A 392 23.65 46.19 12.58
CA ARG A 392 23.67 46.10 11.10
C ARG A 392 23.70 44.65 10.60
N ASP A 393 24.47 43.80 11.29
CA ASP A 393 24.63 42.38 10.94
C ASP A 393 23.33 41.57 11.04
N TYR A 394 22.36 42.04 11.82
CA TYR A 394 21.05 41.38 12.01
C TYR A 394 19.90 42.13 11.34
N GLN A 395 20.15 43.26 10.69
CA GLN A 395 19.11 44.16 10.20
C GLN A 395 18.17 43.47 9.19
N ILE A 396 18.71 42.61 8.32
CA ILE A 396 17.91 41.86 7.33
C ILE A 396 16.95 40.88 8.02
N VAL A 397 17.44 40.10 8.98
CA VAL A 397 16.61 39.13 9.72
C VAL A 397 15.60 39.85 10.63
N CYS A 398 15.99 40.96 11.28
CA CYS A 398 15.11 41.83 12.05
C CYS A 398 13.95 42.37 11.19
N ARG A 399 14.24 42.87 9.97
CA ARG A 399 13.23 43.36 9.02
C ARG A 399 12.18 42.29 8.70
N GLN A 400 12.62 41.06 8.44
CA GLN A 400 11.71 39.94 8.17
C GLN A 400 10.85 39.59 9.39
N ILE A 401 11.46 39.53 10.58
CA ILE A 401 10.73 39.25 11.83
C ILE A 401 9.69 40.34 12.13
N TRP A 402 10.03 41.62 11.95
CA TRP A 402 9.07 42.71 12.16
C TRP A 402 7.89 42.65 11.20
N MET A 403 8.12 42.31 9.93
CA MET A 403 7.04 42.11 8.97
C MET A 403 6.13 40.95 9.38
N ASP A 404 6.71 39.79 9.74
CA ASP A 404 5.95 38.62 10.18
C ASP A 404 5.14 38.88 11.47
N LEU A 405 5.73 39.60 12.44
CA LEU A 405 5.04 40.05 13.65
C LEU A 405 3.88 40.97 13.32
N ALA A 406 4.11 41.98 12.47
CA ALA A 406 3.10 42.95 12.12
C ALA A 406 1.91 42.30 11.40
N GLU A 407 2.17 41.35 10.50
CA GLU A 407 1.16 40.57 9.80
C GLU A 407 0.40 39.63 10.74
N ALA A 408 1.09 38.94 11.65
CA ALA A 408 0.44 38.07 12.64
C ALA A 408 -0.46 38.85 13.61
N TYR A 409 -0.02 40.01 14.09
CA TYR A 409 -0.87 40.89 14.89
C TYR A 409 -2.06 41.43 14.08
N SER A 410 -1.85 41.83 12.83
CA SER A 410 -2.93 42.29 11.95
C SER A 410 -3.98 41.20 11.69
N ALA A 411 -3.55 39.95 11.52
CA ALA A 411 -4.46 38.80 11.42
C ALA A 411 -5.28 38.63 12.71
N MET A 412 -4.66 38.79 13.89
CA MET A 412 -5.38 38.77 15.17
C MET A 412 -6.37 39.94 15.32
N VAL A 413 -6.03 41.12 14.81
CA VAL A 413 -6.95 42.28 14.75
C VAL A 413 -8.18 41.95 13.92
N ASN A 414 -8.01 41.35 12.73
CA ASN A 414 -9.13 40.97 11.87
C ASN A 414 -10.07 39.95 12.54
N VAL A 415 -9.50 38.96 13.26
CA VAL A 415 -10.30 38.00 14.04
C VAL A 415 -11.03 38.70 15.20
N MET A 416 -10.39 39.64 15.88
CA MET A 416 -11.00 40.39 16.98
C MET A 416 -12.04 41.40 16.51
N GLU A 417 -11.89 42.00 15.34
CA GLU A 417 -12.86 42.94 14.75
C GLU A 417 -14.25 42.32 14.69
N MET A 418 -14.35 41.10 14.18
CA MET A 418 -15.61 40.35 14.13
C MET A 418 -16.24 40.13 15.51
N ARG A 419 -15.41 39.91 16.54
CA ARG A 419 -15.88 39.73 17.92
C ARG A 419 -16.32 41.04 18.57
N VAL A 420 -15.61 42.14 18.31
CA VAL A 420 -15.98 43.47 18.82
C VAL A 420 -17.32 43.93 18.26
N LEU A 421 -17.61 43.63 16.98
CA LEU A 421 -18.88 43.99 16.34
C LEU A 421 -20.08 43.17 16.83
N THR A 422 -19.84 41.98 17.39
CA THR A 422 -20.89 41.01 17.76
C THR A 422 -21.08 40.85 19.27
N SER A 423 -20.05 41.07 20.08
CA SER A 423 -20.04 40.85 21.53
C SER A 423 -20.16 42.15 22.32
N LYS A 424 -20.89 42.10 23.46
CA LYS A 424 -21.00 43.20 24.45
C LYS A 424 -20.06 43.02 25.65
N GLU A 425 -19.10 42.11 25.58
CA GLU A 425 -18.18 41.84 26.70
C GLU A 425 -17.26 43.05 27.00
N LYS A 426 -17.16 43.37 28.30
CA LYS A 426 -16.23 44.40 28.80
C LYS A 426 -14.79 43.90 28.67
N GLY A 427 -13.90 44.69 28.07
CA GLY A 427 -12.46 44.39 27.94
C GLY A 427 -11.98 43.93 26.56
N ILE A 428 -12.89 43.60 25.62
CA ILE A 428 -12.50 43.26 24.24
C ILE A 428 -11.88 44.48 23.52
N LEU A 429 -12.45 45.67 23.73
CA LEU A 429 -12.05 46.89 23.04
C LEU A 429 -10.58 47.31 23.33
N PRO A 430 -10.10 47.35 24.59
CA PRO A 430 -8.69 47.57 24.88
C PRO A 430 -7.77 46.50 24.27
N LYS A 431 -8.17 45.22 24.27
CA LYS A 431 -7.37 44.14 23.66
C LYS A 431 -7.24 44.33 22.16
N PHE A 432 -8.33 44.70 21.47
CA PHE A 432 -8.31 45.04 20.05
C PHE A 432 -7.36 46.21 19.75
N GLU A 433 -7.49 47.31 20.50
CA GLU A 433 -6.65 48.50 20.34
C GLU A 433 -5.16 48.17 20.54
N ASN A 434 -4.84 47.36 21.55
CA ASN A 434 -3.47 46.94 21.83
C ASN A 434 -2.87 46.08 20.71
N LEU A 435 -3.64 45.11 20.17
CA LEU A 435 -3.17 44.28 19.06
C LEU A 435 -2.88 45.13 17.80
N ALA A 436 -3.77 46.08 17.49
CA ALA A 436 -3.59 46.97 16.35
C ALA A 436 -2.38 47.90 16.53
N LYS A 437 -2.19 48.46 17.74
CA LYS A 437 -1.00 49.23 18.09
C LYS A 437 0.29 48.40 17.98
N SER A 438 0.28 47.14 18.42
CA SER A 438 1.44 46.25 18.27
C SER A 438 1.76 46.00 16.79
N SER A 439 0.74 45.75 15.94
CA SER A 439 0.94 45.60 14.50
C SER A 439 1.57 46.86 13.89
N ILE A 440 0.99 48.04 14.15
CA ILE A 440 1.50 49.34 13.67
C ILE A 440 2.95 49.57 14.12
N LYS A 441 3.25 49.30 15.40
CA LYS A 441 4.58 49.45 15.97
C LYS A 441 5.62 48.61 15.21
N HIS A 442 5.33 47.36 14.89
CA HIS A 442 6.26 46.51 14.15
C HIS A 442 6.42 46.95 12.70
N TYR A 443 5.35 47.42 12.04
CA TYR A 443 5.43 48.05 10.73
C TYR A 443 6.30 49.33 10.74
N GLN A 444 6.16 50.17 11.76
CA GLN A 444 7.00 51.36 11.93
C GLN A 444 8.48 51.00 12.18
N LEU A 445 8.76 49.97 12.99
CA LEU A 445 10.13 49.47 13.17
C LEU A 445 10.74 48.98 11.86
N TYR A 446 9.95 48.31 11.02
CA TYR A 446 10.38 47.94 9.67
C TYR A 446 10.70 49.18 8.82
N LEU A 447 9.77 50.14 8.72
CA LEU A 447 9.97 51.36 7.91
C LEU A 447 11.18 52.18 8.37
N ASN A 448 11.32 52.39 9.69
CA ASN A 448 12.45 53.13 10.28
C ASN A 448 13.80 52.46 10.04
N SER A 449 13.80 51.16 9.72
CA SER A 449 15.02 50.43 9.38
C SER A 449 15.43 50.58 7.93
N LEU A 450 14.56 51.11 7.06
CA LEU A 450 14.85 51.30 5.64
C LEU A 450 15.65 52.59 5.44
N GLU A 451 16.61 52.54 4.53
CA GLU A 451 17.39 53.72 4.14
C GLU A 451 16.75 54.34 2.89
N MET A 452 16.67 55.67 2.85
CA MET A 452 16.25 56.42 1.68
C MET A 452 17.45 57.16 1.11
N SER A 453 17.65 57.06 -0.21
CA SER A 453 18.67 57.83 -0.92
C SER A 453 18.12 59.19 -1.32
N LYS A 454 18.93 60.24 -1.20
CA LYS A 454 18.60 61.56 -1.75
C LYS A 454 19.14 61.66 -3.16
N SER A 455 18.25 61.94 -4.12
CA SER A 455 18.65 62.34 -5.46
C SER A 455 19.41 63.67 -5.45
N GLN A 456 20.08 64.01 -6.55
CA GLN A 456 20.76 65.31 -6.71
C GLN A 456 19.79 66.50 -6.53
N ASN A 457 18.50 66.28 -6.76
CA ASN A 457 17.44 67.29 -6.61
C ASN A 457 16.84 67.31 -5.18
N GLY A 458 17.40 66.56 -4.23
CA GLY A 458 16.96 66.51 -2.84
C GLY A 458 15.73 65.64 -2.57
N ILE A 459 15.16 65.01 -3.60
CA ILE A 459 14.01 64.09 -3.47
C ILE A 459 14.50 62.77 -2.86
N GLU A 460 13.87 62.36 -1.76
CA GLU A 460 14.15 61.11 -1.05
C GLU A 460 13.43 59.93 -1.72
N SER A 461 14.17 58.90 -2.10
CA SER A 461 13.64 57.69 -2.73
C SER A 461 14.02 56.42 -1.97
N PHE A 462 13.11 55.46 -1.93
CA PHE A 462 13.44 54.07 -1.57
C PHE A 462 14.14 53.39 -2.74
N SER A 463 14.97 52.40 -2.43
CA SER A 463 15.50 51.48 -3.44
C SER A 463 14.38 50.62 -4.03
N ASP A 464 14.52 50.25 -5.31
CA ASP A 464 13.49 49.53 -6.07
C ASP A 464 13.09 48.19 -5.43
N ASP A 465 14.03 47.50 -4.78
CA ASP A 465 13.85 46.21 -4.11
C ASP A 465 12.97 46.29 -2.83
N VAL A 466 12.83 47.48 -2.26
CA VAL A 466 12.09 47.71 -1.01
C VAL A 466 10.86 48.58 -1.21
N LEU A 467 10.85 49.45 -2.23
CA LEU A 467 9.81 50.43 -2.49
C LEU A 467 8.38 49.87 -2.37
N THR A 468 8.06 48.81 -3.13
CA THR A 468 6.70 48.25 -3.16
C THR A 468 6.28 47.73 -1.79
N LYS A 469 7.22 47.19 -1.00
CA LYS A 469 6.94 46.73 0.38
C LYS A 469 6.77 47.91 1.33
N ALA A 470 7.59 48.96 1.21
CA ALA A 470 7.48 50.15 2.05
C ALA A 470 6.11 50.84 1.88
N LEU A 471 5.68 51.04 0.63
CA LEU A 471 4.36 51.62 0.34
C LEU A 471 3.22 50.73 0.84
N ASP A 472 3.35 49.40 0.73
CA ASP A 472 2.37 48.45 1.29
C ASP A 472 2.24 48.58 2.79
N VAL A 473 3.36 48.77 3.48
CA VAL A 473 3.38 48.97 4.91
C VAL A 473 2.70 50.29 5.31
N TYR A 474 2.96 51.40 4.60
CA TYR A 474 2.22 52.66 4.83
C TYR A 474 0.70 52.49 4.63
N CYS A 475 0.29 51.79 3.57
CA CYS A 475 -1.12 51.47 3.31
C CYS A 475 -1.74 50.65 4.45
N LYS A 476 -1.03 49.64 4.95
CA LYS A 476 -1.45 48.79 6.07
C LYS A 476 -1.54 49.57 7.39
N ILE A 477 -0.58 50.46 7.67
CA ILE A 477 -0.61 51.34 8.84
C ILE A 477 -1.85 52.25 8.79
N GLY A 478 -2.09 52.91 7.65
CA GLY A 478 -3.28 53.76 7.47
C GLY A 478 -4.58 52.98 7.70
N ALA A 479 -4.69 51.79 7.11
CA ALA A 479 -5.86 50.93 7.30
C ALA A 479 -6.07 50.52 8.76
N LEU A 480 -5.00 50.21 9.51
CA LEU A 480 -5.08 49.85 10.92
C LEU A 480 -5.51 51.03 11.80
N TYR A 481 -4.97 52.23 11.57
CA TYR A 481 -5.42 53.43 12.29
C TYR A 481 -6.90 53.73 12.02
N TYR A 482 -7.36 53.59 10.78
CA TYR A 482 -8.76 53.71 10.45
C TYR A 482 -9.63 52.66 11.16
N LYS A 483 -9.20 51.39 11.19
CA LYS A 483 -9.90 50.32 11.94
C LYS A 483 -9.99 50.60 13.44
N ILE A 484 -8.94 51.14 14.06
CA ILE A 484 -9.01 51.55 15.48
C ILE A 484 -10.00 52.70 15.64
N ASN A 485 -10.00 53.66 14.72
CA ASN A 485 -10.89 54.82 14.78
C ASN A 485 -12.37 54.40 14.77
N THR A 486 -12.80 53.53 13.85
CA THR A 486 -14.23 53.18 13.68
C THR A 486 -14.85 52.66 14.97
N ILE A 487 -14.05 51.99 15.81
CA ILE A 487 -14.49 51.37 17.06
C ILE A 487 -14.26 52.30 18.28
N THR A 488 -13.34 53.26 18.20
CA THR A 488 -13.02 54.16 19.32
C THR A 488 -14.18 55.13 19.60
N ILE A 489 -14.51 55.32 20.88
CA ILE A 489 -15.58 56.24 21.34
C ILE A 489 -15.02 57.61 21.74
N ASP A 490 -13.83 57.64 22.35
CA ASP A 490 -13.17 58.86 22.82
C ASP A 490 -12.83 59.79 21.65
N LEU A 491 -13.38 61.01 21.67
CA LEU A 491 -13.26 61.96 20.56
C LEU A 491 -11.81 62.42 20.34
N HIS A 492 -11.02 62.59 21.39
CA HIS A 492 -9.63 63.04 21.27
C HIS A 492 -8.78 61.93 20.65
N LYS A 493 -8.92 60.68 21.11
CA LYS A 493 -8.27 59.53 20.49
C LYS A 493 -8.71 59.33 19.05
N LYS A 494 -10.00 59.52 18.74
CA LYS A 494 -10.51 59.44 17.36
C LYS A 494 -9.80 60.42 16.45
N MET A 495 -9.69 61.69 16.83
CA MET A 495 -8.98 62.69 16.04
C MET A 495 -7.54 62.25 15.75
N HIS A 496 -6.82 61.81 16.77
CA HIS A 496 -5.44 61.33 16.64
C HIS A 496 -5.34 60.16 15.64
N TYR A 497 -6.23 59.17 15.70
CA TYR A 497 -6.21 58.03 14.77
C TYR A 497 -6.59 58.40 13.34
N VAL A 498 -7.57 59.30 13.13
CA VAL A 498 -7.89 59.78 11.78
C VAL A 498 -6.69 60.52 11.20
N MET A 499 -6.04 61.38 11.98
CA MET A 499 -4.90 62.17 11.53
C MET A 499 -3.73 61.26 11.13
N ASN A 500 -3.33 60.31 11.99
CA ASN A 500 -2.28 59.36 11.64
C ASN A 500 -2.63 58.49 10.42
N SER A 501 -3.91 58.16 10.22
CA SER A 501 -4.37 57.45 9.03
C SER A 501 -4.24 58.32 7.77
N ILE A 502 -4.58 59.60 7.84
CA ILE A 502 -4.41 60.55 6.75
C ILE A 502 -2.94 60.73 6.44
N ASP A 503 -2.08 60.89 7.45
CA ASP A 503 -0.65 61.08 7.26
C ASP A 503 0.00 59.91 6.52
N ALA A 504 -0.36 58.67 6.89
CA ALA A 504 0.14 57.47 6.22
C ALA A 504 -0.27 57.39 4.74
N TYR A 505 -1.51 57.72 4.40
CA TYR A 505 -1.96 57.74 3.00
C TYR A 505 -1.41 58.94 2.22
N THR A 506 -1.26 60.09 2.88
CA THR A 506 -0.70 61.31 2.29
C THR A 506 0.76 61.11 1.93
N PHE A 507 1.53 60.39 2.75
CA PHE A 507 2.90 60.01 2.41
C PHE A 507 2.96 59.27 1.05
N ILE A 508 2.07 58.32 0.81
CA ILE A 508 2.03 57.56 -0.45
C ILE A 508 1.68 58.47 -1.63
N ILE A 509 0.73 59.40 -1.46
CA ILE A 509 0.34 60.37 -2.49
C ILE A 509 1.51 61.29 -2.84
N ASN A 510 2.16 61.87 -1.82
CA ASN A 510 3.30 62.76 -2.01
C ASN A 510 4.44 62.01 -2.70
N TYR A 511 4.80 60.83 -2.21
CA TYR A 511 5.82 59.98 -2.83
C TYR A 511 5.49 59.66 -4.31
N SER A 512 4.22 59.40 -4.64
CA SER A 512 3.79 59.13 -6.03
C SER A 512 3.87 60.36 -6.93
N ASN A 513 3.63 61.55 -6.38
CA ASN A 513 3.76 62.81 -7.12
C ASN A 513 5.21 63.22 -7.33
N ASP A 514 6.07 62.93 -6.34
CA ASP A 514 7.51 63.22 -6.38
C ASP A 514 8.28 62.27 -7.31
N HIS A 515 7.70 61.11 -7.65
CA HIS A 515 8.30 60.06 -8.49
C HIS A 515 7.44 59.65 -9.72
N PRO A 516 7.09 60.58 -10.63
CA PRO A 516 6.21 60.32 -11.78
C PRO A 516 6.78 59.31 -12.79
N GLU A 517 8.10 59.09 -12.78
CA GLU A 517 8.83 58.13 -13.59
C GLU A 517 8.47 56.66 -13.27
N ASN A 518 8.02 56.39 -12.05
CA ASN A 518 7.80 55.02 -11.60
C ASN A 518 6.40 54.51 -11.99
N GLN A 519 6.37 53.65 -13.01
CA GLN A 519 5.12 53.08 -13.55
C GLN A 519 4.34 52.23 -12.54
N GLU A 520 5.01 51.62 -11.55
CA GLU A 520 4.32 50.85 -10.49
C GLU A 520 3.38 51.74 -9.67
N LEU A 521 3.73 53.00 -9.44
CA LEU A 521 2.96 53.94 -8.63
C LEU A 521 1.63 54.34 -9.27
N LYS A 522 1.51 54.17 -10.60
CA LYS A 522 0.27 54.40 -11.36
C LYS A 522 -0.76 53.27 -11.18
N LYS A 523 -0.40 52.17 -10.50
CA LYS A 523 -1.35 51.09 -10.19
C LYS A 523 -2.42 51.58 -9.21
N TYR A 524 -3.65 51.09 -9.38
CA TYR A 524 -4.84 51.47 -8.58
C TYR A 524 -4.58 51.48 -7.06
N LYS A 525 -3.80 50.50 -6.57
CA LYS A 525 -3.45 50.33 -5.16
C LYS A 525 -2.67 51.51 -4.56
N TRP A 526 -1.84 52.19 -5.35
CA TRP A 526 -0.89 53.20 -4.85
C TRP A 526 -1.32 54.64 -5.14
N GLN A 527 -2.20 54.87 -6.11
CA GLN A 527 -2.66 56.22 -6.44
C GLN A 527 -4.11 56.45 -6.03
N LYS A 528 -5.03 55.61 -6.52
CA LYS A 528 -6.47 55.86 -6.36
C LYS A 528 -6.98 55.58 -4.95
N LEU A 529 -6.57 54.45 -4.35
CA LEU A 529 -7.00 54.07 -3.00
C LEU A 529 -6.58 55.08 -1.92
N PRO A 530 -5.32 55.56 -1.87
CA PRO A 530 -4.91 56.59 -0.92
C PRO A 530 -5.68 57.91 -1.09
N ILE A 531 -5.86 58.40 -2.33
CA ILE A 531 -6.60 59.66 -2.60
C ILE A 531 -8.05 59.57 -2.12
N GLU A 532 -8.75 58.48 -2.46
CA GLU A 532 -10.12 58.24 -2.01
C GLU A 532 -10.19 58.16 -0.47
N SER A 533 -9.21 57.50 0.15
CA SER A 533 -9.13 57.36 1.60
C SER A 533 -8.89 58.70 2.30
N VAL A 534 -7.93 59.51 1.85
CA VAL A 534 -7.66 60.85 2.41
C VAL A 534 -8.88 61.76 2.27
N THR A 535 -9.55 61.74 1.11
CA THR A 535 -10.76 62.56 0.87
C THR A 535 -11.87 62.19 1.87
N ARG A 536 -12.14 60.88 2.02
CA ARG A 536 -13.15 60.38 2.96
C ARG A 536 -12.81 60.72 4.41
N LEU A 537 -11.58 60.44 4.82
CA LEU A 537 -11.11 60.65 6.20
C LEU A 537 -11.05 62.13 6.58
N SER A 538 -10.69 63.01 5.65
CA SER A 538 -10.68 64.46 5.88
C SER A 538 -12.09 64.99 6.15
N SER A 539 -13.09 64.52 5.40
CA SER A 539 -14.51 64.83 5.68
C SER A 539 -14.94 64.35 7.07
N GLU A 540 -14.50 63.16 7.47
CA GLU A 540 -14.79 62.59 8.79
C GLU A 540 -14.12 63.39 9.93
N LEU A 541 -12.86 63.80 9.76
CA LEU A 541 -12.13 64.62 10.72
C LEU A 541 -12.88 65.93 11.01
N VAL A 542 -13.35 66.62 9.97
CA VAL A 542 -14.15 67.86 10.11
C VAL A 542 -15.40 67.62 10.96
N LYS A 543 -16.08 66.49 10.78
CA LYS A 543 -17.26 66.13 11.59
C LYS A 543 -16.89 65.89 13.05
N ILE A 544 -15.78 65.20 13.31
CA ILE A 544 -15.30 64.92 14.68
C ILE A 544 -14.91 66.22 15.40
N VAL A 545 -14.19 67.13 14.71
CA VAL A 545 -13.79 68.44 15.25
C VAL A 545 -15.00 69.31 15.61
N ARG A 546 -15.99 69.39 14.72
CA ARG A 546 -17.25 70.12 15.01
C ARG A 546 -17.97 69.53 16.25
N LYS A 547 -18.03 68.20 16.37
CA LYS A 547 -18.66 67.52 17.53
C LYS A 547 -17.89 67.74 18.83
N HIS A 548 -16.58 67.84 18.78
CA HIS A 548 -15.75 68.13 19.94
C HIS A 548 -15.91 69.58 20.40
N ASN A 549 -15.84 70.54 19.48
CA ASN A 549 -16.00 71.96 19.79
C ASN A 549 -17.40 72.28 20.35
N THR A 550 -18.45 71.66 19.82
CA THR A 550 -19.81 71.77 20.39
C THR A 550 -19.92 71.18 21.80
N ARG A 551 -19.17 70.12 22.11
CA ARG A 551 -19.13 69.53 23.47
C ARG A 551 -18.39 70.44 24.46
N ILE A 552 -17.28 71.04 24.04
CA ILE A 552 -16.53 72.03 24.83
C ILE A 552 -17.39 73.27 25.08
N ASN A 553 -18.01 73.83 24.03
CA ASN A 553 -18.85 75.02 24.17
C ASN A 553 -20.07 74.79 25.08
N ARG A 554 -20.63 73.56 25.10
CA ARG A 554 -21.68 73.20 26.06
C ARG A 554 -21.17 73.09 27.49
N LEU A 555 -19.98 72.52 27.71
CA LEU A 555 -19.37 72.44 29.04
C LEU A 555 -19.02 73.84 29.59
N LEU A 556 -18.54 74.74 28.73
CA LEU A 556 -18.27 76.14 29.07
C LEU A 556 -19.53 76.99 29.30
N TYR A 557 -20.70 76.54 28.84
CA TYR A 557 -21.99 77.20 29.08
C TYR A 557 -22.68 76.69 30.37
N PHE A 558 -22.25 75.52 30.87
CA PHE A 558 -22.76 74.90 32.09
C PHE A 558 -21.88 75.16 33.33
N LEU A 559 -20.61 75.55 33.11
CA LEU A 559 -19.73 76.16 34.11
C LEU A 559 -19.99 77.67 34.13
#